data_AF-A0A1G2BYP8-F1
#
_entry.id   AF-A0A1G2BYP8-F1
#
_cell.length_a   1.000
_cell.length_b   1.000
_cell.length_c   1.000
_cell.angle_alpha   90.00
_cell.angle_beta   90.00
_cell.angle_gamma   90.00
#
_symmetry.space_group_name_H-M   'P 1'
#
loop_
_entity.id
_entity.type
_entity.pdbx_description
1 polymer ?
#
loop_
_entity_poly.entity_id
_entity_poly.type
_entity_poly.pdbx_seq_one_letter_code
_entity_poly.pdbx_strand_id
1 'polypeptide(L)'
;MKYVYLTLIYLISVFLFFLLNFYDNGWQFLQPFLVAVLLVYFNSSKSWLHYLFAMLAGFFVDSFTGIFGLHAIIFVLIIFLLQGLQVTILTSKNILAIILLTICSFLLFWVLFWTADFIFNWDVYVFDKMQIRPILKMMGVNIFLVIFLHLIYYNFWLRHHDKKQSF
;
A
#
# COMPACT_ATOMS: atom_id res chain seq x y z
N MET A 1 5.80 -13.54 -16.20
CA MET A 1 5.71 -14.02 -14.80
C MET A 1 5.75 -12.89 -13.76
N LYS A 2 6.79 -12.03 -13.67
CA LYS A 2 6.83 -10.92 -12.70
C LYS A 2 5.60 -9.98 -12.76
N TYR A 3 5.15 -9.62 -13.96
CA TYR A 3 3.93 -8.81 -14.13
C TYR A 3 2.66 -9.57 -13.73
N VAL A 4 2.61 -10.89 -13.94
CA VAL A 4 1.49 -11.75 -13.54
C VAL A 4 1.31 -11.71 -12.02
N TYR A 5 2.42 -11.75 -11.25
CA TYR A 5 2.38 -11.60 -9.80
C TYR A 5 1.80 -10.24 -9.36
N LEU A 6 2.22 -9.14 -10.01
CA LEU A 6 1.71 -7.80 -9.70
C LEU A 6 0.21 -7.69 -10.02
N THR A 7 -0.22 -8.23 -11.16
CA THR A 7 -1.64 -8.29 -11.52
C THR A 7 -2.44 -9.13 -10.52
N LEU A 8 -1.90 -10.26 -10.08
CA LEU A 8 -2.58 -11.16 -9.14
C LEU A 8 -2.74 -10.49 -7.76
N ILE A 9 -1.72 -9.78 -7.26
CA ILE A 9 -1.87 -8.95 -6.05
C ILE A 9 -3.01 -7.95 -6.22
N TYR A 10 -3.07 -7.25 -7.34
CA TYR A 10 -4.13 -6.27 -7.58
C TYR A 10 -5.52 -6.89 -7.63
N LEU A 11 -5.67 -8.07 -8.26
CA LEU A 11 -6.92 -8.81 -8.27
C LEU A 11 -7.34 -9.26 -6.86
N ILE A 12 -6.39 -9.74 -6.05
CA ILE A 12 -6.67 -10.06 -4.64
C ILE A 12 -7.10 -8.80 -3.89
N SER A 13 -6.43 -7.67 -4.10
CA SER A 13 -6.79 -6.42 -3.44
C SER A 13 -8.15 -5.89 -3.85
N VAL A 14 -8.53 -6.02 -5.12
CA VAL A 14 -9.88 -5.71 -5.61
C VAL A 14 -10.91 -6.62 -4.92
N PHE A 15 -10.67 -7.93 -4.88
CA PHE A 15 -11.56 -8.87 -4.20
C PHE A 15 -11.71 -8.55 -2.72
N LEU A 16 -10.59 -8.32 -2.01
CA LEU A 16 -10.60 -7.96 -0.59
C LEU A 16 -11.29 -6.63 -0.36
N PHE A 17 -11.06 -5.63 -1.21
CA PHE A 17 -11.74 -4.34 -1.12
C PHE A 17 -13.25 -4.51 -1.21
N PHE A 18 -13.76 -5.23 -2.21
CA PHE A 18 -15.20 -5.48 -2.35
C PHE A 18 -15.77 -6.26 -1.16
N LEU A 19 -15.06 -7.30 -0.72
CA LEU A 19 -15.47 -8.10 0.43
C LEU A 19 -15.59 -7.21 1.68
N LEU A 20 -14.58 -6.40 1.96
CA LEU A 20 -14.57 -5.53 3.14
C LEU A 20 -15.52 -4.33 3.03
N ASN A 21 -15.75 -3.83 1.81
CA ASN A 21 -16.77 -2.81 1.57
C ASN A 21 -18.18 -3.31 1.90
N PHE A 22 -18.42 -4.61 1.72
CA PHE A 22 -19.67 -5.25 2.13
C PHE A 22 -19.79 -5.41 3.66
N TYR A 23 -18.67 -5.55 4.38
CA TYR A 23 -18.63 -5.69 5.84
C TYR A 23 -18.24 -4.37 6.52
N ASP A 24 -19.21 -3.47 6.68
CA ASP A 24 -19.08 -2.19 7.42
C ASP A 24 -17.93 -1.29 6.94
N ASN A 25 -17.65 -1.26 5.63
CA ASN A 25 -16.54 -0.49 5.07
C ASN A 25 -15.18 -0.80 5.75
N GLY A 26 -14.94 -2.07 6.14
CA GLY A 26 -13.70 -2.49 6.81
C GLY A 26 -12.42 -2.22 6.02
N TRP A 27 -12.52 -1.92 4.71
CA TRP A 27 -11.40 -1.59 3.83
C TRP A 27 -10.69 -0.30 4.23
N GLN A 28 -11.40 0.60 4.93
CA GLN A 28 -10.86 1.86 5.44
C GLN A 28 -9.71 1.58 6.43
N PHE A 29 -9.83 0.48 7.19
CA PHE A 29 -8.84 0.07 8.18
C PHE A 29 -7.86 -0.97 7.65
N LEU A 30 -8.37 -2.06 7.05
CA LEU A 30 -7.56 -3.08 6.38
C LEU A 30 -7.43 -2.63 4.93
N GLN A 31 -6.32 -1.97 4.57
CA GLN A 31 -6.19 -1.16 3.34
C GLN A 31 -5.57 -1.97 2.19
N PRO A 32 -6.33 -2.83 1.47
CA PRO A 32 -5.78 -3.81 0.53
C PRO A 32 -5.01 -3.15 -0.63
N PHE A 33 -5.45 -1.95 -1.05
CA PHE A 33 -4.81 -1.24 -2.14
C PHE A 33 -3.47 -0.62 -1.74
N LEU A 34 -3.36 -0.05 -0.54
CA LEU A 34 -2.08 0.46 -0.07
C LEU A 34 -1.07 -0.69 0.11
N VAL A 35 -1.51 -1.84 0.63
CA VAL A 35 -0.68 -3.06 0.68
C VAL A 35 -0.20 -3.44 -0.72
N ALA A 36 -1.10 -3.49 -1.72
CA ALA A 36 -0.72 -3.82 -3.09
C ALA A 36 0.31 -2.86 -3.68
N VAL A 37 0.09 -1.56 -3.50
CA VAL A 37 0.99 -0.49 -3.94
C VAL A 37 2.38 -0.66 -3.33
N LEU A 38 2.47 -0.94 -2.03
CA LEU A 38 3.73 -1.19 -1.34
C LEU A 38 4.43 -2.45 -1.85
N LEU A 39 3.69 -3.53 -2.11
CA LEU A 39 4.28 -4.74 -2.69
C LEU A 39 4.83 -4.50 -4.09
N VAL A 40 4.16 -3.69 -4.92
CA VAL A 40 4.71 -3.26 -6.22
C VAL A 40 5.98 -2.43 -6.00
N TYR A 41 5.96 -1.48 -5.07
CA TYR A 41 7.10 -0.62 -4.74
C TYR A 41 8.35 -1.41 -4.31
N PHE A 42 8.21 -2.35 -3.38
CA PHE A 42 9.32 -3.14 -2.88
C PHE A 42 9.86 -4.13 -3.92
N ASN A 43 8.96 -4.78 -4.69
CA ASN A 43 9.32 -5.90 -5.57
C ASN A 43 9.62 -5.50 -7.03
N SER A 44 9.25 -4.28 -7.45
CA SER A 44 9.58 -3.76 -8.78
C SER A 44 10.82 -2.88 -8.76
N SER A 45 11.66 -3.03 -9.78
CA SER A 45 12.83 -2.16 -10.04
C SER A 45 12.48 -0.95 -10.90
N LYS A 46 11.36 -1.01 -11.65
CA LYS A 46 10.96 0.08 -12.56
C LYS A 46 10.12 1.09 -11.80
N SER A 47 10.61 2.33 -11.70
CA SER A 47 9.96 3.43 -10.97
C SER A 47 8.58 3.78 -11.53
N TRP A 48 8.43 3.82 -12.86
CA TRP A 48 7.15 4.15 -13.50
C TRP A 48 6.01 3.18 -13.12
N LEU A 49 6.33 1.91 -12.82
CA LEU A 49 5.34 0.95 -12.35
C LEU A 49 4.82 1.32 -10.96
N HIS A 50 5.66 1.88 -10.09
CA HIS A 50 5.24 2.28 -8.75
C HIS A 50 4.13 3.34 -8.82
N TYR A 51 4.36 4.39 -9.62
CA TYR A 51 3.42 5.49 -9.80
C TYR A 51 2.18 5.06 -10.58
N LEU A 52 2.32 4.27 -11.65
CA LEU A 52 1.18 3.79 -12.43
C LEU A 52 0.23 2.96 -11.56
N PHE A 53 0.76 2.00 -10.82
CA PHE A 53 -0.06 1.15 -9.96
C PHE A 53 -0.67 1.95 -8.80
N ALA A 54 0.09 2.86 -8.16
CA ALA A 54 -0.46 3.78 -7.16
C ALA A 54 -1.65 4.59 -7.68
N MET A 55 -1.54 5.14 -8.89
CA MET A 55 -2.60 5.90 -9.54
C MET A 55 -3.82 5.02 -9.85
N LEU A 56 -3.61 3.83 -10.41
CA LEU A 56 -4.70 2.89 -10.72
C LEU A 56 -5.44 2.42 -9.45
N ALA A 57 -4.70 2.09 -8.39
CA ALA A 57 -5.30 1.73 -7.10
C ALA A 57 -6.11 2.87 -6.51
N GLY A 58 -5.57 4.09 -6.54
CA GLY A 58 -6.25 5.25 -5.99
C GLY A 58 -7.51 5.60 -6.76
N PHE A 59 -7.44 5.66 -8.10
CA PHE A 59 -8.64 5.91 -8.92
C PHE A 59 -9.71 4.83 -8.76
N PHE A 60 -9.30 3.57 -8.56
CA PHE A 60 -10.24 2.52 -8.23
C PHE A 60 -10.97 2.84 -6.93
N VAL A 61 -10.25 3.13 -5.84
CA VAL A 61 -10.90 3.49 -4.55
C VAL A 61 -11.77 4.74 -4.70
N ASP A 62 -11.26 5.77 -5.36
CA ASP A 62 -11.97 7.04 -5.58
C ASP A 62 -13.29 6.86 -6.33
N SER A 63 -13.39 5.86 -7.22
CA SER A 63 -14.63 5.54 -7.93
C SER A 63 -15.74 5.01 -7.01
N PHE A 64 -15.40 4.49 -5.83
CA PHE A 64 -16.35 3.98 -4.83
C PHE A 64 -16.56 4.92 -3.64
N THR A 65 -15.64 5.83 -3.36
CA THR A 65 -15.75 6.79 -2.25
C THR A 65 -16.42 8.10 -2.64
N GLY A 66 -16.57 8.37 -3.94
CA GLY A 66 -17.25 9.57 -4.44
C GLY A 66 -16.39 10.84 -4.47
N ILE A 67 -15.11 10.76 -4.07
CA ILE A 67 -14.18 11.89 -4.10
C ILE A 67 -13.07 11.58 -5.10
N PHE A 68 -13.26 12.09 -6.32
CA PHE A 68 -12.37 11.77 -7.41
C PHE A 68 -10.96 12.32 -7.19
N GLY A 69 -9.97 11.43 -7.23
CA GLY A 69 -8.55 11.76 -7.21
C GLY A 69 -7.90 11.84 -5.82
N LEU A 70 -8.66 11.75 -4.72
CA LEU A 70 -8.10 11.85 -3.37
C LEU A 70 -7.10 10.72 -3.07
N HIS A 71 -7.54 9.46 -3.19
CA HIS A 71 -6.70 8.30 -2.91
C HIS A 71 -5.60 8.17 -3.95
N ALA A 72 -5.85 8.53 -5.21
CA ALA A 72 -4.81 8.56 -6.25
C ALA A 72 -3.67 9.51 -5.87
N ILE A 73 -3.99 10.73 -5.45
CA ILE A 73 -2.99 11.72 -5.01
C ILE A 73 -2.27 11.22 -3.76
N ILE A 74 -2.99 10.72 -2.76
CA ILE A 74 -2.39 10.21 -1.50
C ILE A 74 -1.42 9.07 -1.79
N PHE A 75 -1.81 8.06 -2.57
CA PHE A 75 -0.93 6.92 -2.88
C PHE A 75 0.30 7.33 -3.68
N VAL A 76 0.15 8.21 -4.66
CA VAL A 76 1.29 8.75 -5.43
C VAL A 76 2.24 9.52 -4.51
N LEU A 77 1.71 10.36 -3.62
CA LEU A 77 2.51 11.14 -2.67
C LEU A 77 3.27 10.24 -1.69
N ILE A 78 2.63 9.17 -1.20
CA ILE A 78 3.29 8.16 -0.35
C ILE A 78 4.47 7.54 -1.10
N ILE A 79 4.28 7.06 -2.34
CA ILE A 79 5.36 6.47 -3.13
C ILE A 79 6.51 7.47 -3.33
N PHE A 80 6.19 8.72 -3.64
CA PHE A 80 7.19 9.78 -3.80
C PHE A 80 8.01 9.98 -2.53
N LEU A 81 7.36 10.09 -1.37
CA LEU A 81 8.02 10.27 -0.07
C LEU A 81 8.88 9.05 0.33
N LEU A 82 8.36 7.83 0.13
CA LEU A 82 9.12 6.61 0.40
C LEU A 82 10.35 6.49 -0.49
N GLN A 83 10.24 6.86 -1.76
CA GLN A 83 11.38 6.85 -2.68
C GLN A 83 12.46 7.85 -2.21
N GLY A 84 12.05 9.06 -1.79
CA GLY A 84 12.95 10.03 -1.19
C GLY A 84 13.66 9.50 0.07
N LEU A 85 12.90 8.92 1.00
CA LEU A 85 13.43 8.34 2.25
C LEU A 85 14.39 7.17 1.99
N GLN A 86 14.07 6.32 1.00
CA GLN A 86 14.93 5.18 0.66
C GLN A 86 16.27 5.64 0.07
N VAL A 87 16.26 6.65 -0.79
CA VAL A 87 17.48 7.19 -1.40
C VAL A 87 18.36 7.91 -0.38
N THR A 88 17.75 8.61 0.58
CA THR A 88 18.46 9.49 1.53
C THR A 88 18.94 8.78 2.80
N ILE A 89 18.16 7.83 3.35
CA ILE A 89 18.41 7.27 4.69
C ILE A 89 18.65 5.75 4.64
N LEU A 90 17.92 5.03 3.80
CA LEU A 90 17.86 3.56 3.82
C LEU A 90 18.46 2.95 2.55
N THR A 91 19.73 3.29 2.28
CA THR A 91 20.51 2.98 1.06
C THR A 91 20.46 1.52 0.57
N SER A 92 19.98 0.57 1.39
CA SER A 92 19.72 -0.82 0.99
C SER A 92 18.27 -1.24 1.25
N LYS A 93 17.67 -2.01 0.31
CA LYS A 93 16.37 -2.67 0.47
C LYS A 93 16.49 -3.94 1.33
N ASN A 94 17.03 -3.81 2.55
CA ASN A 94 17.03 -4.91 3.50
C ASN A 94 15.66 -5.04 4.19
N ILE A 95 15.44 -6.16 4.89
CA ILE A 95 14.15 -6.43 5.54
C ILE A 95 13.77 -5.35 6.56
N LEU A 96 14.76 -4.77 7.25
CA LEU A 96 14.54 -3.67 8.20
C LEU A 96 14.02 -2.42 7.50
N ALA A 97 14.62 -2.04 6.37
CA ALA A 97 14.17 -0.90 5.56
C ALA A 97 12.74 -1.11 5.04
N ILE A 98 12.39 -2.32 4.62
CA ILE A 98 11.03 -2.66 4.20
C ILE A 98 10.04 -2.48 5.36
N ILE A 99 10.36 -2.97 6.55
CA ILE A 99 9.53 -2.81 7.74
C ILE A 99 9.32 -1.33 8.06
N LEU A 100 10.40 -0.54 8.12
CA LEU A 100 10.36 0.89 8.44
C LEU A 100 9.56 1.69 7.40
N LEU A 101 9.80 1.45 6.11
CA LEU A 101 9.07 2.11 5.03
C LEU A 101 7.59 1.71 5.01
N THR A 102 7.27 0.45 5.33
CA THR A 102 5.89 0.00 5.47
C THR A 102 5.18 0.73 6.61
N ILE A 103 5.78 0.78 7.82
CA ILE A 103 5.22 1.53 8.95
C ILE A 103 5.02 3.00 8.58
N CYS A 104 6.05 3.63 7.99
CA CYS A 104 5.99 5.02 7.56
C CYS A 104 4.87 5.27 6.56
N SER A 105 4.66 4.37 5.59
CA SER A 105 3.62 4.53 4.57
C SER A 105 2.20 4.54 5.13
N PHE A 106 1.90 3.69 6.12
CA PHE A 106 0.58 3.67 6.76
C PHE A 106 0.37 4.90 7.64
N LEU A 107 1.40 5.35 8.35
CA LEU A 107 1.34 6.60 9.10
C LEU A 107 1.11 7.80 8.16
N LEU A 108 1.85 7.88 7.05
CA LEU A 108 1.68 8.91 6.04
C LEU A 108 0.29 8.89 5.43
N PHE A 109 -0.26 7.71 5.13
CA PHE A 109 -1.64 7.58 4.64
C PHE A 109 -2.62 8.26 5.58
N TRP A 110 -2.62 7.90 6.87
CA TRP A 110 -3.57 8.47 7.84
C TRP A 110 -3.35 9.97 8.04
N VAL A 111 -2.10 10.42 8.13
CA VAL A 111 -1.78 11.85 8.26
C VAL A 111 -2.26 12.65 7.05
N LEU A 112 -1.97 12.19 5.83
CA LEU A 112 -2.39 12.86 4.60
C LEU A 112 -3.90 12.85 4.45
N PHE A 113 -4.54 11.73 4.77
CA PHE A 113 -5.98 11.61 4.71
C PHE A 113 -6.66 12.54 5.72
N TRP A 114 -6.23 12.55 6.98
CA TRP A 114 -6.73 13.48 8.00
C TRP A 114 -6.52 14.94 7.61
N THR A 115 -5.37 15.27 7.02
CA THR A 115 -5.09 16.63 6.57
C THR A 115 -6.03 17.04 5.45
N ALA A 116 -6.28 16.16 4.48
CA ALA A 116 -7.21 16.41 3.39
C ALA A 116 -8.65 16.58 3.91
N ASP A 117 -9.10 15.67 4.77
CA ASP A 117 -10.44 15.74 5.37
C ASP A 117 -10.63 17.01 6.21
N PHE A 118 -9.63 17.42 6.99
CA PHE A 118 -9.67 18.66 7.76
C PHE A 118 -9.77 19.92 6.88
N ILE A 119 -9.07 19.95 5.73
CA ILE A 119 -9.05 21.10 4.83
C ILE A 119 -10.36 21.22 4.05
N PHE A 120 -10.89 20.09 3.56
CA PHE A 120 -12.01 20.07 2.64
C PHE A 120 -13.36 19.73 3.29
N ASN A 121 -13.34 19.28 4.55
CA ASN A 121 -14.51 18.92 5.35
C ASN A 121 -15.47 17.96 4.62
N TRP A 122 -14.90 16.88 4.10
CA TRP A 122 -15.63 15.95 3.24
C TRP A 122 -16.39 14.85 4.00
N ASP A 123 -16.19 14.70 5.32
CA ASP A 123 -16.84 13.68 6.16
C ASP A 123 -16.76 12.26 5.55
N VAL A 124 -15.66 11.96 4.85
CA VAL A 124 -15.48 10.72 4.05
C VAL A 124 -15.42 9.49 4.93
N TYR A 125 -14.81 9.64 6.09
CA TYR A 125 -14.80 8.65 7.15
C TYR A 125 -15.61 9.18 8.32
N VAL A 126 -16.38 8.29 8.94
CA VAL A 126 -17.09 8.59 10.19
C VAL A 126 -16.04 8.72 11.29
N PHE A 127 -15.45 9.90 11.43
CA PHE A 127 -14.45 10.21 12.43
C PHE A 127 -15.08 10.38 13.80
N ASP A 128 -15.47 9.26 14.41
CA ASP A 128 -15.65 9.22 15.85
C ASP A 128 -14.28 9.08 16.52
N LYS A 129 -14.04 9.82 17.61
CA LYS A 129 -12.78 9.79 18.39
C LYS A 129 -12.44 8.37 18.87
N MET A 130 -13.40 7.44 18.83
CA MET A 130 -13.23 6.02 19.13
C MET A 130 -12.47 5.20 18.05
N GLN A 131 -12.11 5.77 16.89
CA GLN A 131 -11.51 4.99 15.79
C GLN A 131 -9.97 4.87 15.81
N ILE A 132 -9.25 5.54 16.72
CA ILE A 132 -7.77 5.44 16.78
C ILE A 132 -7.32 4.00 17.11
N ARG A 133 -7.99 3.33 18.05
CA ARG A 133 -7.66 1.96 18.45
C ARG A 133 -7.82 0.94 17.31
N PRO A 134 -8.95 0.89 16.56
CA PRO A 134 -9.06 0.01 15.41
C PRO A 134 -8.06 0.35 14.30
N ILE A 135 -7.77 1.64 14.06
CA ILE A 135 -6.73 2.06 13.10
C ILE A 135 -5.37 1.45 13.47
N LEU A 136 -4.92 1.61 14.71
CA LEU A 136 -3.63 1.05 15.15
C LEU A 136 -3.60 -0.48 15.06
N LYS A 137 -4.69 -1.14 15.45
CA LYS A 137 -4.81 -2.61 15.36
C LYS A 137 -4.69 -3.08 13.91
N MET A 138 -5.44 -2.48 13.00
CA MET A 138 -5.45 -2.87 11.59
C MET A 138 -4.18 -2.44 10.85
N MET A 139 -3.55 -1.34 11.25
CA MET A 139 -2.22 -0.97 10.77
C MET A 139 -1.21 -2.08 11.06
N GLY A 140 -1.23 -2.67 12.26
CA GLY A 140 -0.41 -3.84 12.58
C GLY A 140 -0.66 -5.02 11.65
N VAL A 141 -1.93 -5.32 11.35
CA VAL A 141 -2.32 -6.38 10.39
C VAL A 141 -1.81 -6.07 8.98
N ASN A 142 -1.99 -4.84 8.49
CA ASN A 142 -1.52 -4.43 7.17
C ASN A 142 0.01 -4.54 7.05
N ILE A 143 0.76 -4.07 8.07
CA ILE A 143 2.22 -4.17 8.11
C ILE A 143 2.65 -5.64 8.05
N PHE A 144 2.06 -6.49 8.89
CA PHE A 144 2.35 -7.93 8.88
C PHE A 144 2.09 -8.54 7.50
N LEU A 145 0.97 -8.19 6.86
CA LEU A 145 0.57 -8.72 5.57
C LEU A 145 1.54 -8.30 4.45
N VAL A 146 2.00 -7.05 4.43
CA VAL A 146 3.04 -6.58 3.48
C VAL A 146 4.33 -7.37 3.67
N ILE A 147 4.81 -7.50 4.91
CA ILE A 147 6.06 -8.21 5.21
C ILE A 147 5.94 -9.69 4.81
N PHE A 148 4.85 -10.34 5.19
CA PHE A 148 4.60 -11.75 4.91
C PHE A 148 4.55 -12.02 3.39
N LEU A 149 3.78 -11.23 2.64
CA LEU A 149 3.70 -11.38 1.18
C LEU A 149 5.02 -11.03 0.48
N HIS A 150 5.77 -10.05 0.99
CA HIS A 150 7.11 -9.75 0.48
C HIS A 150 8.07 -10.94 0.67
N LEU A 151 8.07 -11.57 1.85
CA LEU A 151 8.90 -12.75 2.11
C LEU A 151 8.52 -13.96 1.25
N ILE A 152 7.22 -14.17 1.01
CA ILE A 152 6.74 -15.20 0.06
C ILE A 152 7.30 -14.93 -1.33
N TYR A 153 7.14 -13.69 -1.83
CA TYR A 153 7.68 -13.32 -3.14
C TYR A 153 9.19 -13.57 -3.22
N TYR A 154 9.95 -13.14 -2.21
CA TYR A 154 11.40 -13.33 -2.19
C TYR A 154 11.80 -14.81 -2.23
N ASN A 155 11.17 -15.64 -1.37
CA ASN A 155 11.51 -17.06 -1.25
C ASN A 155 11.11 -17.88 -2.49
N PHE A 156 9.95 -17.62 -3.08
CA PHE A 156 9.46 -18.38 -4.24
C PHE A 156 10.02 -17.88 -5.56
N TRP A 157 10.28 -16.57 -5.69
CA TRP A 157 10.67 -15.98 -6.97
C TRP A 157 12.17 -15.73 -7.10
N LEU A 158 12.74 -14.91 -6.20
CA LEU A 158 14.13 -14.46 -6.31
C LEU A 158 15.11 -15.62 -6.11
N ARG A 159 14.91 -16.42 -5.05
CA ARG A 159 15.82 -17.55 -4.74
C ARG A 159 15.88 -18.62 -5.83
N HIS A 160 14.85 -18.75 -6.67
CA HIS A 160 14.83 -19.69 -7.80
C HIS A 160 15.40 -19.12 -9.10
N HIS A 161 15.40 -17.80 -9.29
CA HIS A 161 15.99 -17.18 -10.48
C HIS A 161 17.48 -16.89 -10.31
N ASP A 162 17.94 -16.54 -9.11
CA ASP A 162 19.37 -16.35 -8.84
C ASP A 162 20.13 -17.68 -8.96
N LYS A 163 19.52 -18.81 -8.59
CA LYS A 163 20.09 -20.16 -8.79
C LYS A 163 20.21 -20.60 -10.25
N LYS A 164 19.45 -19.99 -11.16
CA LYS A 164 19.48 -20.32 -12.59
C LYS A 164 20.53 -19.52 -13.38
N GLN A 165 21.07 -18.45 -12.81
CA GLN A 165 22.10 -17.62 -13.44
C GLN A 165 23.53 -18.00 -13.03
N SER A 166 23.70 -18.98 -12.15
CA SER A 166 25.00 -19.44 -11.65
C SER A 166 25.51 -20.73 -12.32
N PHE A 167 25.15 -20.98 -13.58
CA PHE A 167 25.65 -22.10 -14.38
C PHE A 167 26.19 -21.60 -15.71
#